data_AF-A0A2R7LGC6-F1
#
_entry.id   AF-A0A2R7LGC6-F1
#
_cell.length_a   1.000
_cell.length_b   1.000
_cell.length_c   1.000
_cell.angle_alpha   90.00
_cell.angle_beta   90.00
_cell.angle_gamma   90.00
#
_symmetry.space_group_name_H-M   'P 1'
#
loop_
_entity.id
_entity.type
_entity.pdbx_description
1 polymer ?
#
loop_
_entity_poly.entity_id
_entity_poly.type
_entity_poly.pdbx_seq_one_letter_code
_entity_poly.pdbx_strand_id
1 'polypeptide(L)'
;MKKLLCLVSIMLMSFSAINEEPIERIGVNGPLEFNKTDFLLAWTAHPNENYYAQEYLPKNETVDHFNELLTVHVFVMDVSVDAAIQQKMNELTKRKETDKACNFNVLKSPDGKESILDCLLSTQKNDKIDVVEFVIYRYK
;
A
#
# COMPACT_ATOMS: atom_id res chain seq x y z
N MET A 1 15.38 43.84 -47.53
CA MET A 1 15.06 44.79 -46.45
C MET A 1 13.66 44.48 -45.93
N LYS A 2 13.50 44.41 -44.60
CA LYS A 2 12.25 44.45 -43.81
C LYS A 2 11.31 43.24 -44.01
N LYS A 3 11.51 42.14 -43.26
CA LYS A 3 10.92 41.89 -41.93
C LYS A 3 9.43 42.26 -41.88
N LEU A 4 8.55 41.27 -42.02
CA LEU A 4 7.27 41.28 -41.33
C LEU A 4 7.15 40.00 -40.51
N LEU A 5 7.34 40.20 -39.22
CA LEU A 5 7.30 39.24 -38.15
C LEU A 5 5.82 39.04 -37.79
N CYS A 6 5.21 37.90 -38.14
CA CYS A 6 3.93 37.50 -37.55
C CYS A 6 4.23 36.45 -36.47
N LEU A 7 4.10 36.91 -35.23
CA LEU A 7 4.16 36.15 -33.98
C LEU A 7 3.30 34.87 -34.09
N VAL A 8 3.94 33.70 -33.97
CA VAL A 8 3.26 32.48 -33.58
C VAL A 8 3.14 32.52 -32.06
N SER A 9 1.96 32.87 -31.55
CA SER A 9 1.62 32.73 -30.14
C SER A 9 1.45 31.23 -29.86
N ILE A 10 2.53 30.59 -29.39
CA ILE A 10 2.46 29.24 -28.84
C ILE A 10 1.80 29.38 -27.47
N MET A 11 0.49 29.10 -27.44
CA MET A 11 -0.26 28.93 -26.22
C MET A 11 0.28 27.66 -25.54
N LEU A 12 1.22 27.83 -24.61
CA LEU A 12 1.62 26.81 -23.66
C LEU A 12 0.40 26.47 -22.80
N MET A 13 -0.43 25.54 -23.27
CA MET A 13 -1.31 24.81 -22.38
C MET A 13 -0.41 23.96 -21.49
N SER A 14 -0.05 24.50 -20.33
CA SER A 14 0.42 23.71 -19.22
C SER A 14 -0.66 22.65 -18.96
N PHE A 15 -0.40 21.41 -19.37
CA PHE A 15 -1.11 20.26 -18.85
C PHE A 15 -0.75 20.18 -17.36
N SER A 16 -1.43 20.96 -16.53
CA SER A 16 -1.58 20.61 -15.13
C SER A 16 -2.36 19.31 -15.16
N ALA A 17 -1.68 18.19 -14.92
CA ALA A 17 -2.37 16.95 -14.58
C ALA A 17 -3.33 17.33 -13.44
N ILE A 18 -4.62 17.23 -13.70
CA ILE A 18 -5.63 17.35 -12.66
C ILE A 18 -5.35 16.14 -11.77
N ASN A 19 -4.65 16.35 -10.66
CA ASN A 19 -4.63 15.37 -9.59
C ASN A 19 -6.06 15.33 -9.05
N GLU A 20 -6.86 14.40 -9.55
CA GLU A 20 -8.17 14.12 -8.97
C GLU A 20 -7.96 13.81 -7.48
N GLU A 21 -8.77 14.44 -6.62
CA GLU A 21 -8.73 14.13 -5.20
C GLU A 21 -9.04 12.64 -5.01
N PRO A 22 -8.29 11.93 -4.15
CA PRO A 22 -8.48 10.51 -3.96
C PRO A 22 -9.88 10.23 -3.41
N ILE A 23 -10.64 9.42 -4.14
CA ILE A 23 -11.99 9.02 -3.75
C ILE A 23 -11.88 7.98 -2.64
N GLU A 24 -12.52 8.19 -1.51
CA GLU A 24 -12.63 7.21 -0.42
C GLU A 24 -13.50 5.99 -0.82
N ARG A 25 -13.05 4.77 -0.53
CA ARG A 25 -13.61 3.50 -1.03
C ARG A 25 -13.81 2.42 0.03
N ILE A 26 -13.24 2.55 1.22
CA ILE A 26 -13.16 1.49 2.23
C ILE A 26 -13.81 1.87 3.58
N GLY A 27 -14.43 3.05 3.68
CA GLY A 27 -14.98 3.60 4.92
C GLY A 27 -13.93 4.21 5.86
N VAL A 28 -12.72 4.49 5.37
CA VAL A 28 -11.61 5.05 6.15
C VAL A 28 -11.16 6.36 5.49
N ASN A 29 -11.72 7.49 5.94
CA ASN A 29 -11.44 8.79 5.35
C ASN A 29 -10.08 9.39 5.78
N GLY A 30 -9.55 8.96 6.93
CA GLY A 30 -8.44 9.64 7.59
C GLY A 30 -8.85 11.02 8.17
N PRO A 31 -7.88 11.80 8.70
CA PRO A 31 -6.49 11.41 8.92
C PRO A 31 -6.36 10.21 9.86
N LEU A 32 -5.39 9.35 9.58
CA LEU A 32 -5.02 8.24 10.45
C LEU A 32 -3.83 8.65 11.31
N GLU A 33 -3.95 8.54 12.63
CA GLU A 33 -2.82 8.78 13.53
C GLU A 33 -2.08 7.46 13.79
N PHE A 34 -0.80 7.42 13.45
CA PHE A 34 0.10 6.31 13.79
C PHE A 34 1.43 6.86 14.26
N ASN A 35 1.90 6.42 15.43
CA ASN A 35 3.16 6.89 16.03
C ASN A 35 3.29 8.43 16.13
N LYS A 36 2.18 9.13 16.45
CA LYS A 36 2.10 10.60 16.51
C LYS A 36 2.31 11.31 15.16
N THR A 37 2.21 10.58 14.05
CA THR A 37 2.20 11.12 12.69
C THR A 37 0.79 11.00 12.12
N ASP A 38 0.30 12.09 11.52
CA ASP A 38 -0.97 12.13 10.81
C ASP A 38 -0.77 11.75 9.35
N PHE A 39 -1.57 10.79 8.87
CA PHE A 39 -1.57 10.32 7.49
C PHE A 39 -2.89 10.70 6.80
N LEU A 40 -2.79 11.53 5.75
CA LEU A 40 -3.92 12.03 4.96
C LEU A 40 -4.11 11.18 3.71
N LEU A 41 -5.35 10.92 3.31
CA LEU A 41 -5.65 10.14 2.11
C LEU A 41 -5.02 10.81 0.88
N ALA A 42 -4.17 10.07 0.16
CA ALA A 42 -3.39 10.59 -0.95
C ALA A 42 -3.66 9.85 -2.27
N TRP A 43 -4.03 8.57 -2.21
CA TRP A 43 -4.33 7.78 -3.41
C TRP A 43 -5.27 6.62 -3.10
N THR A 44 -6.11 6.25 -4.07
CA THR A 44 -6.96 5.05 -3.97
C THR A 44 -6.99 4.26 -5.28
N ALA A 45 -7.21 2.95 -5.15
CA ALA A 45 -7.49 2.07 -6.28
C ALA A 45 -8.59 1.05 -5.98
N HIS A 46 -9.26 0.66 -7.06
CA HIS A 46 -10.22 -0.44 -7.09
C HIS A 46 -10.04 -1.20 -8.41
N PRO A 47 -8.97 -2.01 -8.54
CA PRO A 47 -8.60 -2.62 -9.82
C PRO A 47 -9.51 -3.80 -10.21
N ASN A 48 -10.27 -4.37 -9.27
CA ASN A 48 -11.30 -5.36 -9.51
C ASN A 48 -12.35 -5.33 -8.40
N GLU A 49 -13.51 -5.97 -8.62
CA GLU A 49 -14.68 -5.96 -7.73
C GLU A 49 -14.38 -6.34 -6.27
N ASN A 50 -13.35 -7.15 -6.05
CA ASN A 50 -13.03 -7.73 -4.75
C ASN A 50 -11.83 -7.07 -4.06
N TYR A 51 -11.24 -6.01 -4.63
CA TYR A 51 -10.03 -5.42 -4.09
C TYR A 51 -10.08 -3.90 -4.08
N TYR A 52 -9.73 -3.33 -2.93
CA TYR A 52 -9.61 -1.90 -2.70
C TYR A 52 -8.26 -1.61 -2.06
N ALA A 53 -7.63 -0.52 -2.46
CA ALA A 53 -6.41 -0.02 -1.85
C ALA A 53 -6.55 1.48 -1.57
N GLN A 54 -6.06 1.93 -0.42
CA GLN A 54 -5.90 3.35 -0.10
C GLN A 54 -4.53 3.59 0.49
N GLU A 55 -3.91 4.69 0.08
CA GLU A 55 -2.62 5.15 0.56
C GLU A 55 -2.80 6.49 1.26
N TYR A 56 -2.15 6.62 2.41
CA TYR A 56 -2.17 7.80 3.25
C TYR A 56 -0.74 8.24 3.52
N LEU A 57 -0.52 9.54 3.43
CA LEU A 57 0.81 10.15 3.50
C LEU A 57 0.83 11.28 4.53
N PRO A 58 1.98 11.52 5.19
CA PRO A 58 2.19 12.73 5.96
C PRO A 58 2.02 13.98 5.10
N LYS A 59 1.74 15.09 5.75
CA LYS A 59 1.59 16.37 5.07
C LYS A 59 2.86 16.72 4.28
N ASN A 60 2.67 17.13 3.02
CA ASN A 60 3.71 17.51 2.06
C ASN A 60 4.52 16.35 1.45
N GLU A 61 4.12 15.10 1.67
CA GLU A 61 4.67 13.94 0.95
C GLU A 61 3.76 13.56 -0.23
N THR A 62 4.31 12.86 -1.22
CA THR A 62 3.56 12.38 -2.40
C THR A 62 3.80 10.88 -2.61
N VAL A 63 2.90 10.22 -3.33
CA VAL A 63 3.03 8.77 -3.61
C VAL A 63 4.33 8.42 -4.36
N ASP A 64 4.89 9.37 -5.11
CA ASP A 64 6.16 9.20 -5.80
C ASP A 64 7.38 9.50 -4.90
N HIS A 65 7.20 10.30 -3.84
CA HIS A 65 8.28 10.79 -2.97
C HIS A 65 7.79 10.92 -1.52
N PHE A 66 8.09 9.92 -0.70
CA PHE A 66 7.69 9.86 0.70
C PHE A 66 8.81 9.29 1.59
N ASN A 67 8.78 9.65 2.87
CA ASN A 67 9.57 9.00 3.91
C ASN A 67 8.73 7.97 4.67
N GLU A 68 7.42 8.22 4.81
CA GLU A 68 6.48 7.35 5.49
C GLU A 68 5.21 7.19 4.64
N LEU A 69 4.70 5.96 4.52
CA LEU A 69 3.49 5.63 3.79
C LEU A 69 2.67 4.63 4.61
N LEU A 70 1.37 4.89 4.74
CA LEU A 70 0.43 3.94 5.29
C LEU A 70 -0.49 3.47 4.16
N THR A 71 -0.51 2.16 3.91
CA THR A 71 -1.41 1.57 2.91
C THR A 71 -2.41 0.64 3.57
N VAL A 72 -3.68 0.77 3.19
CA VAL A 72 -4.77 -0.13 3.60
C VAL A 72 -5.25 -0.90 2.38
N HIS A 73 -5.15 -2.22 2.45
CA HIS A 73 -5.66 -3.14 1.44
C HIS A 73 -6.89 -3.87 1.99
N VAL A 74 -8.00 -3.84 1.24
CA VAL A 74 -9.22 -4.57 1.57
C VAL A 74 -9.52 -5.56 0.46
N PHE A 75 -9.58 -6.85 0.82
CA PHE A 75 -10.02 -7.92 -0.06
C PHE A 75 -11.40 -8.40 0.39
N VAL A 76 -12.40 -8.24 -0.48
CA VAL A 76 -13.75 -8.77 -0.26
C VAL A 76 -13.79 -10.19 -0.80
N MET A 77 -13.68 -11.16 0.08
CA MET A 77 -13.60 -12.57 -0.28
C MET A 77 -14.59 -13.38 0.56
N ASP A 78 -15.28 -14.33 -0.06
CA ASP A 78 -16.07 -15.34 0.65
C ASP A 78 -15.14 -16.46 1.16
N VAL A 79 -14.28 -16.09 2.10
CA VAL A 79 -13.35 -17.03 2.76
C VAL A 79 -13.43 -16.84 4.27
N SER A 80 -13.35 -17.93 5.02
CA SER A 80 -13.22 -17.84 6.47
C SER A 80 -11.86 -17.26 6.85
N VAL A 81 -11.80 -16.59 8.01
CA VAL A 81 -10.55 -16.12 8.62
C VAL A 81 -9.50 -17.22 8.68
N ASP A 82 -9.90 -18.44 9.07
CA ASP A 82 -9.02 -19.60 9.07
C ASP A 82 -8.47 -19.94 7.68
N ALA A 83 -9.32 -19.94 6.65
CA ALA A 83 -8.87 -20.22 5.29
C ALA A 83 -7.88 -19.15 4.77
N ALA A 84 -8.15 -17.87 5.04
CA ALA A 84 -7.28 -16.76 4.66
C ALA A 84 -5.89 -16.85 5.32
N ILE A 85 -5.86 -17.17 6.62
CA ILE A 85 -4.60 -17.38 7.35
C ILE A 85 -3.85 -18.58 6.80
N GLN A 86 -4.54 -19.72 6.58
CA GLN A 86 -3.90 -20.92 6.03
C GLN A 86 -3.26 -20.63 4.66
N GLN A 87 -3.94 -19.87 3.80
CA GLN A 87 -3.38 -19.45 2.52
C GLN A 87 -2.09 -18.63 2.71
N LYS A 88 -2.08 -17.63 3.61
CA LYS A 88 -0.89 -16.81 3.87
C LYS A 88 0.24 -17.61 4.53
N MET A 89 -0.08 -18.52 5.45
CA MET A 89 0.88 -19.44 6.06
C MET A 89 1.56 -20.34 5.01
N ASN A 90 0.79 -20.84 4.04
CA ASN A 90 1.33 -21.66 2.94
C ASN A 90 2.27 -20.84 2.05
N GLU A 91 1.89 -19.62 1.69
CA GLU A 91 2.74 -18.68 0.95
C GLU A 91 4.06 -18.40 1.69
N LEU A 92 4.00 -18.07 2.98
CA LEU A 92 5.18 -17.76 3.79
C LEU A 92 6.06 -19.00 4.00
N THR A 93 5.46 -20.17 4.18
CA THR A 93 6.17 -21.45 4.25
C THR A 93 6.95 -21.71 2.96
N LYS A 94 6.34 -21.43 1.80
CA LYS A 94 7.02 -21.52 0.51
C LYS A 94 8.16 -20.49 0.40
N ARG A 95 7.93 -19.25 0.84
CA ARG A 95 8.93 -18.18 0.84
C ARG A 95 10.18 -18.53 1.67
N LYS A 96 10.06 -19.30 2.77
CA LYS A 96 11.22 -19.75 3.57
C LYS A 96 12.25 -20.57 2.78
N GLU A 97 11.87 -21.15 1.64
CA GLU A 97 12.80 -21.88 0.78
C GLU A 97 13.92 -20.95 0.27
N THR A 98 13.57 -19.72 -0.13
CA THR A 98 14.47 -18.73 -0.75
C THR A 98 14.86 -17.59 0.18
N ASP A 99 13.97 -17.19 1.08
CA ASP A 99 14.17 -16.09 2.04
C ASP A 99 14.49 -16.68 3.43
N LYS A 100 15.78 -16.70 3.80
CA LYS A 100 16.23 -17.26 5.08
C LYS A 100 15.83 -16.40 6.29
N ALA A 101 15.48 -15.13 6.08
CA ALA A 101 14.96 -14.28 7.15
C ALA A 101 13.47 -14.53 7.40
N CYS A 102 12.75 -15.11 6.43
CA CYS A 102 11.32 -15.38 6.51
C CYS A 102 10.98 -16.20 7.76
N ASN A 103 10.26 -15.58 8.70
CA ASN A 103 9.70 -16.24 9.88
C ASN A 103 8.34 -15.65 10.18
N PHE A 104 7.46 -16.44 10.78
CA PHE A 104 6.14 -15.96 11.13
C PHE A 104 5.56 -16.71 12.33
N ASN A 105 4.61 -16.06 13.00
CA ASN A 105 3.79 -16.62 14.06
C ASN A 105 2.32 -16.23 13.85
N VAL A 106 1.40 -17.05 14.36
CA VAL A 106 -0.04 -16.79 14.30
C VAL A 106 -0.61 -16.72 15.70
N LEU A 107 -1.31 -15.63 15.98
CA LEU A 107 -2.07 -15.41 17.20
C LEU A 107 -3.56 -15.42 16.84
N LYS A 108 -4.36 -16.23 17.51
CA LYS A 108 -5.81 -16.27 17.31
C LYS A 108 -6.53 -15.60 18.48
N SER A 109 -7.62 -14.90 18.22
CA SER A 109 -8.49 -14.39 19.29
C SER A 109 -9.13 -15.55 20.05
N PRO A 110 -9.50 -15.37 21.34
CA PRO A 110 -10.17 -16.42 22.12
C PRO A 110 -11.50 -16.91 21.52
N ASP A 111 -12.20 -16.06 20.77
CA ASP A 111 -13.46 -16.38 20.09
C ASP A 111 -13.27 -16.92 18.67
N GLY A 112 -12.02 -17.01 18.19
CA GLY A 112 -11.67 -17.51 16.86
C GLY A 112 -12.07 -16.61 15.68
N LYS A 113 -12.62 -15.42 15.94
CA LYS A 113 -13.10 -14.51 14.88
C LYS A 113 -12.00 -13.64 14.30
N GLU A 114 -10.92 -13.41 15.03
CA GLU A 114 -9.79 -12.64 14.54
C GLU A 114 -8.51 -13.47 14.61
N SER A 115 -7.56 -13.14 13.75
CA SER A 115 -6.18 -13.61 13.94
C SER A 115 -5.18 -12.59 13.43
N ILE A 116 -4.01 -12.65 14.03
CA ILE A 116 -2.85 -11.85 13.68
C ILE A 116 -1.77 -12.79 13.19
N LEU A 117 -1.24 -12.52 12.00
CA LEU A 117 -0.02 -13.14 11.50
C LEU A 117 1.10 -12.11 11.57
N ASP A 118 2.05 -12.37 12.46
CA ASP A 118 3.29 -11.61 12.63
C ASP A 118 4.36 -12.27 11.77
N CYS A 119 5.01 -11.53 10.87
CA CYS A 119 6.13 -12.06 10.10
C CYS A 119 7.29 -11.09 9.89
N LEU A 120 8.48 -11.69 9.79
CA LEU A 120 9.71 -11.05 9.33
C LEU A 120 9.98 -11.56 7.92
N LEU A 121 10.25 -10.67 6.98
CA LEU A 121 10.50 -10.97 5.57
C LEU A 121 11.79 -10.27 5.13
N SER A 122 12.48 -10.79 4.11
CA SER A 122 13.56 -10.05 3.46
C SER A 122 13.47 -10.08 1.95
N THR A 123 14.00 -9.03 1.34
CA THR A 123 14.23 -8.94 -0.11
C THR A 123 15.72 -8.96 -0.35
N GLN A 124 16.16 -9.75 -1.32
CA GLN A 124 17.57 -9.89 -1.68
C GLN A 124 17.85 -9.24 -3.04
N LYS A 125 19.03 -8.63 -3.17
CA LYS A 125 19.56 -8.10 -4.42
C LYS A 125 21.03 -8.49 -4.53
N ASN A 126 21.39 -9.19 -5.60
CA ASN A 126 22.76 -9.70 -5.82
C ASN A 126 23.29 -10.52 -4.63
N ASP A 127 22.51 -11.48 -4.14
CA ASP A 127 22.83 -12.38 -3.01
C ASP A 127 23.12 -11.67 -1.67
N LYS A 128 22.68 -10.42 -1.54
CA LYS A 128 22.72 -9.63 -0.29
C LYS A 128 21.31 -9.24 0.10
N ILE A 129 21.04 -9.23 1.40
CA ILE A 129 19.80 -8.68 1.95
C ILE A 129 19.79 -7.18 1.68
N ASP A 130 18.75 -6.72 0.99
CA ASP A 130 18.51 -5.32 0.64
C ASP A 130 17.59 -4.67 1.69
N VAL A 131 16.46 -5.32 1.98
CA VAL A 131 15.45 -4.86 2.93
C VAL A 131 15.02 -6.01 3.82
N VAL A 132 14.76 -5.71 5.10
CA VAL A 132 14.05 -6.60 6.04
C VAL A 132 12.79 -5.88 6.49
N GLU A 133 11.65 -6.56 6.38
CA GLU A 133 10.34 -6.02 6.69
C GLU A 133 9.73 -6.81 7.86
N PHE A 134 9.24 -6.09 8.86
CA PHE A 134 8.36 -6.65 9.87
C PHE A 134 6.92 -6.31 9.48
N VAL A 135 6.10 -7.34 9.24
CA VAL A 135 4.76 -7.20 8.69
C VAL A 135 3.76 -7.89 9.63
N ILE A 136 2.68 -7.18 9.95
CA ILE A 136 1.56 -7.71 10.71
C ILE A 136 0.33 -7.73 9.82
N TYR A 137 -0.23 -8.92 9.59
CA TYR A 137 -1.54 -9.09 8.95
C TYR A 137 -2.60 -9.33 10.02
N ARG A 138 -3.72 -8.60 9.94
CA ARG A 138 -4.88 -8.82 10.81
C ARG A 138 -6.09 -9.25 9.98
N TYR A 139 -6.64 -10.40 10.33
CA TYR A 139 -7.83 -11.00 9.71
C TYR A 139 -9.01 -10.90 10.66
N LYS A 140 -10.20 -10.56 10.14
CA LYS A 140 -11.46 -10.38 10.87
C LYS A 140 -12.65 -10.83 10.03
#